data_AF-A0A067MJW5-F1
#
_entry.id   AF-A0A067MJW5-F1
#
_cell.length_a   1.000
_cell.length_b   1.000
_cell.length_c   1.000
_cell.angle_alpha   90.00
_cell.angle_beta   90.00
_cell.angle_gamma   90.00
#
_symmetry.space_group_name_H-M   'P 1'
#
loop_
_entity.id
_entity.type
_entity.pdbx_description
1 polymer ?
#
loop_
_entity_poly.entity_id
_entity_poly.type
_entity_poly.pdbx_seq_one_letter_code
_entity_poly.pdbx_strand_id
1 'polypeptide(L)'
;MLIDTVCQFDYAIINRCRYHASSRSRNISGSLVRVQVDPTGKTWDGELQEIFGFSQDRLGSFIRGKVCWFQRCKQPIPASWHVIALHKTEFWERDLFTKPGEGPGPYIELSSIKSHVARMAAKQGLDAWVTIPLSSH
;
A
#
# COMPACT_ATOMS: atom_id res chain seq x y z
N MET A 1 21.80 -19.26 8.22
CA MET A 1 21.80 -17.80 8.00
C MET A 1 21.12 -17.19 9.21
N LEU A 2 21.84 -16.43 10.03
CA LEU A 2 21.30 -15.87 11.28
C LEU A 2 20.87 -14.43 11.03
N ILE A 3 19.70 -14.07 11.54
CA ILE A 3 19.21 -12.69 11.59
C ILE A 3 19.59 -12.16 12.96
N ASP A 4 20.37 -11.09 13.00
CA ASP A 4 20.98 -10.62 14.26
C ASP A 4 20.01 -9.75 15.06
N THR A 5 19.15 -8.99 14.38
CA THR A 5 18.13 -8.14 15.03
C THR A 5 17.00 -7.84 14.06
N VAL A 6 15.76 -7.77 14.58
CA VAL A 6 14.58 -7.27 13.85
C VAL A 6 14.02 -6.07 14.61
N CYS A 7 13.89 -4.94 13.92
CA CYS A 7 13.27 -3.73 14.43
C CYS A 7 11.99 -3.42 13.67
N GLN A 8 10.97 -2.89 14.35
CA GLN A 8 9.72 -2.45 13.73
C GLN A 8 9.57 -0.93 13.86
N PHE A 9 8.93 -0.30 12.87
CA PHE A 9 8.80 1.15 12.78
C PHE A 9 7.34 1.56 12.59
N ASP A 10 6.95 2.69 13.20
CA ASP A 10 5.61 3.26 13.02
C ASP A 10 5.48 4.01 11.68
N TYR A 11 6.60 4.52 11.17
CA TYR A 11 6.68 5.22 9.88
C TYR A 11 8.07 5.15 9.26
N ALA A 12 8.14 5.47 7.96
CA ALA A 12 9.37 5.69 7.20
C ALA A 12 9.25 6.98 6.37
N ILE A 13 10.38 7.62 6.09
CA ILE A 13 10.45 8.78 5.18
C ILE A 13 11.08 8.32 3.86
N ILE A 14 10.33 8.42 2.77
CA ILE A 14 10.74 8.00 1.43
C ILE A 14 10.44 9.16 0.48
N ASN A 15 11.45 9.62 -0.27
CA ASN A 15 11.33 10.76 -1.18
C ASN A 15 10.69 12.01 -0.52
N ARG A 16 11.10 12.33 0.72
CA ARG A 16 10.57 13.42 1.56
C ARG A 16 9.09 13.27 2.00
N CYS A 17 8.47 12.12 1.74
CA CYS A 17 7.11 11.81 2.16
C CYS A 17 7.12 10.81 3.33
N ARG A 18 6.23 11.00 4.30
CA ARG A 18 6.10 10.13 5.47
C ARG A 18 5.02 9.06 5.23
N TYR A 19 5.43 7.80 5.27
CA TYR A 19 4.57 6.63 5.13
C TYR A 19 4.42 5.91 6.45
N HIS A 20 3.20 5.52 6.82
CA HIS A 20 2.91 4.92 8.11
C HIS A 20 2.62 3.42 7.98
N ALA A 21 3.03 2.64 8.97
CA ALA A 21 2.56 1.27 9.15
C ALA A 21 1.15 1.30 9.75
N SER A 22 0.14 0.79 9.06
CA SER A 22 -1.25 0.84 9.55
C SER A 22 -1.50 -0.03 10.78
N SER A 23 -0.69 -1.07 10.98
CA SER A 23 -0.74 -1.89 12.20
C SER A 23 -0.35 -1.13 13.47
N ARG A 24 0.32 0.03 13.32
CA ARG A 24 0.91 0.79 14.45
C ARG A 24 0.49 2.26 14.47
N SER A 25 -0.12 2.76 13.40
CA SER A 25 -0.57 4.14 13.27
C SER A 25 -2.06 4.22 12.99
N ARG A 26 -2.76 5.13 13.66
CA ARG A 26 -4.16 5.48 13.33
C ARG A 26 -4.29 6.24 12.01
N ASN A 27 -3.17 6.66 11.41
CA ASN A 27 -3.15 7.34 10.11
C ASN A 27 -3.22 6.30 8.98
N ILE A 28 -4.38 5.64 8.83
CA ILE A 28 -4.71 4.72 7.73
C ILE A 28 -4.56 5.40 6.39
N SER A 29 -4.78 6.71 6.38
CA SER A 29 -4.45 7.49 5.22
C SER A 29 -2.96 7.22 4.94
N GLY A 30 -2.03 7.64 5.79
CA GLY A 30 -0.58 7.57 5.64
C GLY A 30 0.02 6.21 5.23
N SER A 31 -0.71 5.12 5.35
CA SER A 31 -0.29 3.78 4.92
C SER A 31 -0.61 3.44 3.47
N LEU A 32 -1.42 4.23 2.74
CA LEU A 32 -1.76 3.90 1.35
C LEU A 32 -0.61 4.17 0.39
N VAL A 33 -0.15 3.04 -0.15
CA VAL A 33 0.92 2.67 -1.08
C VAL A 33 0.67 2.74 -2.58
N ARG A 34 1.47 3.42 -3.41
CA ARG A 34 1.70 2.98 -4.79
C ARG A 34 3.11 2.43 -4.94
N VAL A 35 3.24 1.21 -5.40
CA VAL A 35 4.50 0.45 -5.41
C VAL A 35 4.82 -0.03 -6.81
N GLN A 36 6.06 0.16 -7.27
CA GLN A 36 6.56 -0.50 -8.49
C GLN A 36 6.93 -1.95 -8.16
N VAL A 37 6.30 -2.91 -8.84
CA VAL A 37 6.45 -4.35 -8.53
C VAL A 37 7.33 -5.09 -9.55
N ASP A 38 7.64 -4.47 -10.68
CA ASP A 38 8.56 -5.03 -11.67
C ASP A 38 9.45 -3.94 -12.33
N PRO A 39 10.55 -4.34 -13.00
CA PRO A 39 11.45 -3.40 -13.67
C PRO A 39 10.80 -2.67 -14.85
N THR A 40 9.71 -3.17 -15.42
CA THR A 40 9.01 -2.56 -16.55
C THR A 40 8.19 -1.34 -16.15
N GLY A 41 8.06 -1.10 -14.84
CA GLY A 41 7.33 0.03 -14.29
C GLY A 41 5.89 -0.30 -13.90
N LYS A 42 5.50 -1.58 -13.90
CA LYS A 42 4.17 -1.99 -13.41
C LYS A 42 4.02 -1.59 -11.96
N THR A 43 2.91 -0.94 -11.63
CA THR A 43 2.60 -0.51 -10.27
C THR A 43 1.38 -1.22 -9.70
N TRP A 44 1.38 -1.40 -8.39
CA TRP A 44 0.24 -1.88 -7.60
C TRP A 44 0.00 -0.94 -6.44
N ASP A 45 -1.27 -0.84 -6.07
CA ASP A 45 -1.72 -0.05 -4.93
C ASP A 45 -2.03 -0.97 -3.75
N GLY A 46 -1.80 -0.50 -2.53
CA GLY A 46 -2.02 -1.30 -1.34
C GLY A 46 -1.88 -0.54 -0.03
N GLU A 47 -2.14 -1.22 1.07
CA GLU A 47 -1.98 -0.72 2.43
C GLU A 47 -0.65 -1.21 3.02
N LEU A 48 0.23 -0.29 3.39
CA LEU A 48 1.46 -0.57 4.13
C LEU A 48 1.11 -0.94 5.57
N GLN A 49 1.08 -2.25 5.86
CA GLN A 49 0.66 -2.78 7.15
C GLN A 49 1.77 -2.69 8.18
N GLU A 50 2.98 -3.11 7.81
CA GLU A 50 4.13 -3.19 8.71
C GLU A 50 5.36 -2.60 8.03
N ILE A 51 6.23 -1.98 8.82
CA ILE A 51 7.57 -1.55 8.40
C ILE A 51 8.55 -2.19 9.37
N PHE A 52 9.52 -2.92 8.84
CA PHE A 52 10.52 -3.58 9.65
C PHE A 52 11.89 -3.52 8.99
N GLY A 53 12.92 -3.50 9.83
CA GLY A 53 14.30 -3.55 9.43
C GLY A 53 14.98 -4.75 10.05
N PHE A 54 15.92 -5.33 9.32
CA PHE A 54 16.77 -6.39 9.84
C PHE A 54 18.19 -6.19 9.36
N SER A 55 19.14 -6.61 10.20
CA SER A 55 20.54 -6.65 9.83
C SER A 55 20.97 -8.10 9.69
N GLN A 56 21.84 -8.33 8.72
CA GLN A 56 22.46 -9.62 8.51
C GLN A 56 23.95 -9.43 8.33
N ASP A 57 24.72 -10.19 9.11
CA ASP A 57 26.16 -10.28 8.95
C ASP A 57 26.58 -10.45 7.48
N ARG A 58 27.52 -9.59 7.05
CA ARG A 58 28.10 -9.50 5.70
C ARG A 58 27.18 -9.03 4.57
N LEU A 59 25.87 -8.95 4.78
CA LEU A 59 24.92 -8.44 3.77
C LEU A 59 24.42 -7.03 4.07
N GLY A 60 24.55 -6.57 5.32
CA GLY A 60 24.19 -5.22 5.74
C GLY A 60 22.77 -5.15 6.33
N SER A 61 22.23 -3.93 6.37
CA SER A 61 20.91 -3.64 6.93
C SER A 61 19.90 -3.40 5.83
N PHE A 62 18.71 -3.99 6.00
CA PHE A 62 17.61 -3.91 5.07
C PHE A 62 16.39 -3.32 5.75
N ILE A 63 15.60 -2.52 5.01
CA ILE A 63 14.30 -2.05 5.47
C ILE A 63 13.25 -2.51 4.47
N ARG A 64 12.18 -3.13 4.98
CA ARG A 64 11.09 -3.71 4.21
C ARG A 64 9.75 -3.19 4.68
N GLY A 65 8.79 -3.21 3.76
CA GLY A 65 7.38 -3.03 4.05
C GLY A 65 6.61 -4.32 3.80
N LYS A 66 5.59 -4.59 4.61
CA LYS A 66 4.55 -5.57 4.30
C LYS A 66 3.33 -4.83 3.79
N VAL A 67 2.84 -5.21 2.62
CA VAL A 67 1.70 -4.59 1.95
C VAL A 67 0.56 -5.58 1.82
N CYS A 68 -0.64 -5.12 2.15
CA CYS A 68 -1.88 -5.76 1.73
C CYS A 68 -2.33 -5.07 0.45
N TRP A 69 -2.22 -5.76 -0.68
CA TRP A 69 -2.52 -5.17 -1.98
C TRP A 69 -4.02 -4.98 -2.16
N PHE A 70 -4.34 -4.08 -3.07
CA PHE A 70 -5.70 -3.77 -3.46
C PHE A 70 -5.99 -4.25 -4.88
N GLN A 71 -7.25 -4.60 -5.10
CA GLN A 71 -7.80 -4.81 -6.44
C GLN A 71 -8.97 -3.87 -6.67
N ARG A 72 -9.22 -3.51 -7.93
CA ARG A 72 -10.39 -2.68 -8.27
C ARG A 72 -11.67 -3.43 -7.92
N CYS A 73 -12.58 -2.77 -7.22
CA CYS A 73 -13.90 -3.31 -6.94
C CYS A 73 -14.62 -3.62 -8.25
N LYS A 74 -15.10 -4.85 -8.40
CA LYS A 74 -15.93 -5.27 -9.55
C LYS A 74 -17.42 -4.99 -9.33
N GLN A 75 -17.81 -4.74 -8.08
CA GLN A 75 -19.20 -4.47 -7.72
C GLN A 75 -19.59 -3.04 -8.10
N PRO A 76 -20.86 -2.82 -8.51
CA PRO A 76 -21.37 -1.48 -8.78
C PRO A 76 -21.30 -0.63 -7.52
N ILE A 77 -20.88 0.62 -7.71
CA ILE A 77 -20.75 1.60 -6.63
C ILE A 77 -22.15 1.86 -6.02
N PRO A 78 -22.32 1.82 -4.69
CA PRO A 78 -23.60 2.09 -4.07
C PRO A 78 -24.10 3.49 -4.44
N ALA A 79 -25.43 3.64 -4.60
CA ALA A 79 -25.99 4.86 -5.15
C ALA A 79 -25.68 6.13 -4.32
N SER A 80 -25.45 5.96 -3.02
CA SER A 80 -25.02 7.00 -2.09
C SER A 80 -23.65 7.61 -2.39
N TRP A 81 -22.85 6.99 -3.27
CA TRP A 81 -21.50 7.42 -3.63
C TRP A 81 -21.40 8.05 -5.03
N HIS A 82 -22.50 8.16 -5.78
CA HIS A 82 -22.48 8.77 -7.12
C HIS A 82 -21.99 10.22 -7.12
N VAL A 83 -22.17 10.96 -6.02
CA VAL A 83 -21.65 12.34 -5.88
C VAL A 83 -20.12 12.36 -5.94
N ILE A 84 -19.46 11.31 -5.45
CA ILE A 84 -17.99 11.17 -5.47
C ILE A 84 -17.51 10.54 -6.79
N ALA A 85 -18.34 9.73 -7.45
CA ALA A 85 -18.01 9.10 -8.74
C ALA A 85 -17.74 10.10 -9.88
N LEU A 86 -18.19 11.36 -9.75
CA LEU A 86 -17.93 12.44 -10.70
C LEU A 86 -16.43 12.76 -10.90
N HIS A 87 -15.54 12.34 -10.01
CA HIS A 87 -14.12 12.71 -10.00
C HIS A 87 -13.15 11.62 -10.53
N LYS A 88 -13.61 10.70 -11.40
CA LYS A 88 -12.79 9.54 -11.86
C LYS A 88 -12.24 8.70 -10.69
N THR A 89 -13.08 8.58 -9.68
CA THR A 89 -12.78 7.90 -8.42
C THR A 89 -12.68 6.40 -8.65
N GLU A 90 -11.52 5.82 -8.34
CA GLU A 90 -11.35 4.37 -8.37
C GLU A 90 -11.66 3.79 -6.99
N PHE A 91 -12.46 2.71 -6.97
CA PHE A 91 -12.82 1.98 -5.77
C PHE A 91 -12.00 0.70 -5.71
N TRP A 92 -11.45 0.45 -4.54
CA TRP A 92 -10.60 -0.68 -4.30
C TRP A 92 -11.11 -1.50 -3.13
N GLU A 93 -10.88 -2.79 -3.21
CA GLU A 93 -11.06 -3.74 -2.12
C GLU A 93 -9.72 -4.41 -1.82
N ARG A 94 -9.57 -4.93 -0.60
CA ARG A 94 -8.40 -5.74 -0.25
C ARG A 94 -8.38 -6.94 -1.16
N ASP A 95 -7.26 -7.11 -1.85
CA ASP A 95 -7.04 -8.32 -2.61
C ASP A 95 -6.71 -9.44 -1.62
N LEU A 96 -7.52 -10.50 -1.67
CA LEU A 96 -7.34 -11.68 -0.84
C LEU A 96 -6.43 -12.72 -1.50
N PHE A 97 -5.96 -12.50 -2.74
CA PHE A 97 -5.18 -13.42 -3.58
C PHE A 97 -5.40 -14.88 -3.23
N THR A 98 -6.51 -15.44 -3.72
CA THR A 98 -6.89 -16.81 -3.38
C THR A 98 -5.95 -17.86 -3.98
N LYS A 99 -5.14 -17.50 -4.99
CA LYS A 99 -4.17 -18.41 -5.61
C LYS A 99 -2.74 -17.86 -5.60
N PRO A 100 -1.74 -18.74 -5.45
CA PRO A 100 -0.34 -18.37 -5.65
C PRO A 100 -0.11 -17.77 -7.04
N GLY A 101 0.57 -16.63 -7.11
CA GLY A 101 0.95 -15.98 -8.37
C GLY A 101 -0.06 -15.01 -8.97
N GLU A 102 -1.24 -14.81 -8.35
CA GLU A 102 -2.23 -13.82 -8.81
C GLU A 102 -1.79 -12.36 -8.60
N GLY A 103 -0.77 -12.13 -7.78
CA GLY A 103 -0.25 -10.79 -7.51
C GLY A 103 1.17 -10.74 -6.97
N PRO A 104 1.65 -9.54 -6.63
CA PRO A 104 2.98 -9.34 -6.09
C PRO A 104 3.11 -9.99 -4.71
N GLY A 105 4.35 -10.34 -4.35
CA GLY A 105 4.66 -10.73 -2.97
C GLY A 105 4.27 -9.63 -1.98
N PRO A 106 3.88 -9.98 -0.74
CA PRO A 106 3.46 -8.99 0.26
C PRO A 106 4.64 -8.16 0.79
N TYR A 107 5.88 -8.62 0.63
CA TYR A 107 7.06 -7.93 1.12
C TYR A 107 7.71 -7.11 0.01
N ILE A 108 7.95 -5.84 0.30
CA ILE A 108 8.53 -4.88 -0.63
C ILE A 108 9.77 -4.22 -0.04
N GLU A 109 10.67 -3.81 -0.93
CA GLU A 109 11.66 -2.77 -0.63
C GLU A 109 10.95 -1.44 -0.42
N LEU A 110 11.26 -0.69 0.64
CA LEU A 110 10.61 0.62 0.80
C LEU A 110 10.95 1.59 -0.35
N SER A 111 12.09 1.42 -0.99
CA SER A 111 12.50 2.22 -2.16
C SER A 111 11.63 1.99 -3.40
N SER A 112 10.82 0.93 -3.45
CA SER A 112 9.89 0.70 -4.55
C SER A 112 8.58 1.48 -4.42
N ILE A 113 8.34 2.14 -3.28
CA ILE A 113 7.20 3.05 -3.09
C ILE A 113 7.43 4.31 -3.93
N LYS A 114 6.52 4.55 -4.88
CA LYS A 114 6.58 5.69 -5.80
C LYS A 114 5.87 6.92 -5.27
N SER A 115 4.71 6.72 -4.66
CA SER A 115 3.89 7.82 -4.16
C SER A 115 2.90 7.35 -3.11
N HIS A 116 2.31 8.32 -2.43
CA HIS A 116 1.00 8.10 -1.82
C HIS A 116 -0.05 7.88 -2.90
N VAL A 117 -1.10 7.18 -2.49
CA VAL A 117 -2.36 7.15 -3.22
C VAL A 117 -3.27 8.21 -2.60
N ALA A 118 -3.85 9.12 -3.39
CA ALA A 118 -4.74 10.20 -2.91
C ALA A 118 -6.04 9.63 -2.33
N ARG A 119 -6.66 10.30 -1.33
CA ARG A 119 -7.47 9.59 -0.32
C ARG A 119 -8.84 10.16 -0.03
N MET A 120 -9.83 9.25 -0.05
CA MET A 120 -10.84 9.16 1.00
C MET A 120 -10.96 7.67 1.42
N ALA A 121 -10.73 7.37 2.70
CA ALA A 121 -11.15 6.08 3.26
C ALA A 121 -12.57 6.28 3.78
N ALA A 122 -13.55 5.58 3.23
CA ALA A 122 -14.91 5.68 3.73
C ALA A 122 -15.48 4.30 3.99
N LYS A 123 -15.78 4.06 5.27
CA LYS A 123 -16.44 2.86 5.77
C LYS A 123 -17.93 3.15 5.89
N GLN A 124 -18.71 2.87 4.86
CA GLN A 124 -20.18 2.79 4.97
C GLN A 124 -20.64 1.40 4.55
N GLY A 125 -20.40 0.40 5.41
CA GLY A 125 -20.79 -0.99 5.16
C GLY A 125 -19.92 -1.76 4.15
N LEU A 126 -19.15 -1.06 3.31
CA LEU A 126 -18.05 -1.61 2.51
C LEU A 126 -16.71 -1.14 3.09
N ASP A 127 -15.77 -2.05 3.30
CA ASP A 127 -14.35 -1.71 3.44
C ASP A 127 -13.80 -1.45 2.03
N ALA A 128 -14.07 -0.24 1.51
CA ALA A 128 -13.57 0.20 0.21
C ALA A 128 -12.62 1.39 0.38
N TRP A 129 -11.56 1.40 -0.43
CA TRP A 129 -10.65 2.52 -0.52
C TRP A 129 -10.97 3.30 -1.77
N VAL A 130 -11.04 4.63 -1.64
CA VAL A 130 -11.26 5.52 -2.76
C VAL A 130 -9.97 6.25 -3.07
N THR A 131 -9.57 6.16 -4.34
CA THR A 131 -8.37 6.82 -4.85
C THR A 131 -8.73 7.75 -5.98
N ILE A 132 -8.22 8.98 -5.91
CA ILE A 132 -8.22 9.89 -7.05
C ILE A 132 -6.87 9.67 -7.74
N PRO A 133 -6.84 9.17 -9.00
CA PRO A 133 -5.58 9.08 -9.72
C PRO A 133 -5.01 10.49 -9.85
N LEU A 134 -3.87 10.74 -9.20
CA LEU A 134 -3.07 11.93 -9.49
C LEU A 134 -2.62 11.76 -10.93
N SER A 135 -3.18 12.54 -11.85
CA SER A 135 -2.75 12.54 -13.24
C SER A 135 -1.24 12.79 -13.24
N SER A 136 -0.49 11.80 -13.76
CA SER A 136 0.91 11.98 -14.13
C SER A 136 0.93 13.03 -15.23
N HIS A 137 1.29 14.26 -14.86
CA HIS A 137 1.69 15.29 -15.81
C HIS A 137 3.04 14.93 -16.43
#